data_AF-A0A960ENT5-F1
#
_entry.id   AF-A0A960ENT5-F1
#
_cell.length_a   1.000
_cell.length_b   1.000
_cell.length_c   1.000
_cell.angle_alpha   90.00
_cell.angle_beta   90.00
_cell.angle_gamma   90.00
#
_symmetry.space_group_name_H-M   'P 1'
#
loop_
_entity.id
_entity.type
_entity.pdbx_description
1 polymer ?
#
loop_
_entity_poly.entity_id
_entity_poly.type
_entity_poly.pdbx_seq_one_letter_code
_entity_poly.pdbx_strand_id
1 'polypeptide(L)'
;MTILETPQNAGSDIEMSVSQAELDVILAAKSGDPNVKEHLVDAQIVNYFSWDYESKRDPLHRLYEKAKRSQWNATTDIDWSIEVDQEKVAADNGATSGAGIVEAFARIAEDKNSPIGHWGVDELIEMGVHMQNWTLSNFLHGEQGALLCTARIVEVVPDMDAKYYASTQVMDEARHVEVFSRYLD
;
A
#
# COMPACT_ATOMS: atom_id res chain seq x y z
N MET A 1 -25.29 21.75 -43.95
CA MET A 1 -25.35 21.80 -42.49
C MET A 1 -26.04 20.53 -42.04
N THR A 2 -25.24 19.48 -41.82
CA THR A 2 -25.72 18.16 -41.41
C THR A 2 -25.14 17.95 -40.03
N ILE A 3 -25.99 18.05 -39.01
CA ILE A 3 -25.62 17.79 -37.63
C ILE A 3 -25.62 16.26 -37.49
N LEU A 4 -24.43 15.67 -37.30
CA LEU A 4 -24.30 14.29 -36.88
C LEU A 4 -24.59 14.20 -35.38
N GLU A 5 -25.46 13.27 -35.03
CA GLU A 5 -25.99 13.02 -33.69
C GLU A 5 -24.89 12.58 -32.71
N THR A 6 -24.92 13.14 -31.50
CA THR A 6 -24.18 12.61 -30.34
C THR A 6 -24.86 11.35 -29.84
N PRO A 7 -24.15 10.23 -29.61
CA PRO A 7 -24.73 9.06 -28.97
C PRO A 7 -25.11 9.39 -27.52
N GLN A 8 -26.37 9.15 -27.16
CA GLN A 8 -26.80 9.13 -25.76
C GLN A 8 -26.10 7.96 -25.06
N ASN A 9 -25.21 8.28 -24.13
CA ASN A 9 -24.59 7.30 -23.26
C ASN A 9 -25.66 6.82 -22.26
N ALA A 10 -26.31 5.71 -22.59
CA ALA A 10 -27.20 5.02 -21.65
C ALA A 10 -26.33 4.54 -20.48
N GLY A 11 -26.56 5.07 -19.29
CA GLY A 11 -25.94 4.59 -18.07
C GLY A 11 -26.35 3.12 -17.86
N SER A 12 -25.43 2.20 -18.15
CA SER A 12 -25.53 0.86 -17.64
C SER A 12 -25.09 0.92 -16.18
N ASP A 13 -26.04 0.76 -15.26
CA ASP A 13 -25.74 0.42 -13.87
C ASP A 13 -24.80 -0.80 -13.90
N ILE A 14 -23.56 -0.61 -13.44
CA ILE A 14 -22.63 -1.73 -13.29
C ILE A 14 -23.13 -2.52 -12.07
N GLU A 15 -23.94 -3.55 -12.30
CA GLU A 15 -24.22 -4.56 -11.28
C GLU A 15 -22.93 -5.30 -10.97
N MET A 16 -22.30 -4.94 -9.85
CA MET A 16 -21.14 -5.63 -9.30
C MET A 16 -21.64 -6.93 -8.63
N SER A 17 -22.03 -7.91 -9.45
CA SER A 17 -22.45 -9.23 -8.97
C SER A 17 -21.24 -10.17 -8.95
N VAL A 18 -20.97 -10.76 -7.79
CA VAL A 18 -20.00 -11.86 -7.64
C VAL A 18 -20.77 -13.15 -7.81
N SER A 19 -20.40 -13.97 -8.80
CA SER A 19 -21.04 -15.25 -9.05
C SER A 19 -20.74 -16.24 -7.91
N GLN A 20 -21.63 -17.22 -7.72
CA GLN A 20 -21.40 -18.29 -6.76
C GLN A 20 -20.08 -19.02 -7.02
N ALA A 21 -19.69 -19.17 -8.30
CA ALA A 21 -18.42 -19.79 -8.66
C ALA A 21 -17.22 -18.94 -8.23
N GLU A 22 -17.27 -17.61 -8.36
CA GLU A 22 -16.22 -16.72 -7.86
C GLU A 22 -16.13 -16.75 -6.33
N LEU A 23 -17.28 -16.77 -5.64
CA LEU A 23 -17.35 -16.97 -4.19
C LEU A 23 -16.74 -18.30 -3.77
N ASP A 24 -17.08 -19.39 -4.45
CA ASP A 24 -16.56 -20.73 -4.15
C ASP A 24 -15.04 -20.78 -4.38
N VAL A 25 -14.51 -20.09 -5.41
CA VAL A 25 -13.07 -19.96 -5.63
C VAL A 25 -12.39 -19.16 -4.52
N ILE A 26 -12.98 -18.03 -4.11
CA ILE A 26 -12.46 -17.20 -3.01
C ILE A 26 -12.45 -17.99 -1.69
N LEU A 27 -13.53 -18.73 -1.41
CA LEU A 27 -13.67 -19.52 -0.20
C LEU A 27 -12.81 -20.80 -0.23
N ALA A 28 -12.56 -21.36 -1.41
CA ALA A 28 -11.67 -22.49 -1.61
C ALA A 28 -10.19 -22.11 -1.65
N ALA A 29 -9.88 -20.81 -1.78
CA ALA A 29 -8.52 -20.31 -1.68
C ALA A 29 -7.99 -20.64 -0.28
N LYS A 30 -7.19 -21.69 -0.19
CA LYS A 30 -6.50 -22.03 1.05
C LYS A 30 -5.49 -20.94 1.32
N SER A 31 -5.66 -20.24 2.43
CA SER A 31 -4.56 -19.50 3.04
C SER A 31 -3.39 -20.48 3.17
N GLY A 32 -2.22 -20.12 2.64
CA GLY A 32 -1.00 -20.88 2.88
C GLY A 32 -0.72 -20.94 4.39
N ASP A 33 0.26 -21.75 4.79
CA ASP A 33 0.70 -21.73 6.19
C ASP A 33 1.14 -20.29 6.55
N PRO A 34 0.46 -19.64 7.52
CA PRO A 34 0.72 -18.23 7.86
C PRO A 34 2.11 -18.04 8.48
N ASN A 35 2.79 -19.13 8.85
CA ASN A 35 4.15 -19.10 9.39
C ASN A 35 5.23 -19.30 8.32
N VAL A 36 4.85 -19.41 7.04
CA VAL A 36 5.80 -19.45 5.93
C VAL A 36 6.52 -18.11 5.88
N LYS A 37 7.85 -18.16 6.06
CA LYS A 37 8.70 -16.96 6.05
C LYS A 37 9.23 -16.62 4.67
N GLU A 38 9.18 -17.57 3.74
CA GLU A 38 9.81 -17.46 2.42
C GLU A 38 8.86 -17.99 1.35
N HIS A 39 8.65 -17.17 0.32
CA HIS A 39 7.93 -17.58 -0.88
C HIS A 39 8.83 -17.36 -2.09
N LEU A 40 9.24 -18.46 -2.73
CA LEU A 40 10.06 -18.39 -3.93
C LEU A 40 9.18 -18.05 -5.13
N VAL A 41 9.54 -17.01 -5.86
CA VAL A 41 8.88 -16.60 -7.10
C VAL A 41 9.87 -16.74 -8.24
N ASP A 42 9.65 -17.72 -9.10
CA ASP A 42 10.43 -17.89 -10.33
C ASP A 42 10.18 -16.70 -11.26
N ALA A 43 11.26 -16.10 -11.77
CA ALA A 43 11.20 -14.98 -12.69
C ALA A 43 12.18 -15.16 -13.86
N GLN A 44 11.66 -15.03 -15.08
CA GLN A 44 12.46 -14.96 -16.31
C GLN A 44 12.28 -13.58 -16.93
N ILE A 45 13.37 -12.85 -17.11
CA ILE A 45 13.34 -11.47 -17.64
C ILE A 45 14.37 -11.30 -18.76
N VAL A 46 13.93 -10.60 -19.80
CA VAL A 46 14.81 -10.01 -20.82
C VAL A 46 15.13 -8.59 -20.38
N ASN A 47 16.40 -8.30 -20.16
CA ASN A 47 16.87 -7.01 -19.66
C ASN A 47 17.41 -6.12 -20.79
N TYR A 48 17.27 -4.80 -20.61
CA TYR A 48 17.93 -3.82 -21.46
C TYR A 48 19.28 -3.44 -20.86
N PHE A 49 20.35 -3.91 -21.49
CA PHE A 49 21.72 -3.55 -21.15
C PHE A 49 22.33 -2.71 -22.29
N SER A 50 22.39 -1.39 -22.07
CA SER A 50 22.78 -0.41 -23.07
C SER A 50 24.06 0.33 -22.66
N TRP A 51 24.86 0.73 -23.65
CA TRP A 51 26.03 1.61 -23.50
C TRP A 51 25.74 3.04 -23.96
N ASP A 52 24.48 3.33 -24.26
CA ASP A 52 24.03 4.67 -24.62
C ASP A 52 23.68 5.46 -23.36
N TYR A 53 24.55 6.39 -23.00
CA TYR A 53 24.45 7.25 -21.81
C TYR A 53 23.91 8.64 -22.12
N GLU A 54 23.45 8.89 -23.34
CA GLU A 54 22.85 10.17 -23.69
C GLU A 54 21.54 10.36 -22.92
N SER A 55 21.36 11.54 -22.32
CA SER A 55 20.08 11.92 -21.71
C SER A 55 19.06 12.15 -22.81
N LYS A 56 17.99 11.36 -22.82
CA LYS A 56 16.92 11.40 -23.82
C LYS A 56 15.59 11.86 -23.25
N ARG A 57 15.47 11.93 -21.92
CA ARG A 57 14.22 12.19 -21.20
C ARG A 57 14.42 13.18 -20.07
N ASP A 58 14.56 14.45 -20.41
CA ASP A 58 14.70 15.57 -19.46
C ASP A 58 13.73 15.53 -18.27
N PRO A 59 12.43 15.18 -18.41
CA PRO A 59 11.54 15.11 -17.25
C PRO A 59 11.96 14.06 -16.22
N LEU A 60 12.41 12.89 -16.65
CA LEU A 60 12.87 11.83 -15.74
C LEU A 60 14.20 12.22 -15.08
N HIS A 61 15.09 12.84 -15.85
CA HIS A 61 16.33 13.38 -15.31
C HIS A 61 16.07 14.41 -14.19
N ARG A 62 15.08 15.30 -14.36
CA ARG A 62 14.69 16.27 -13.32
C ARG A 62 14.15 15.60 -12.06
N LEU A 63 13.35 14.54 -12.21
CA LEU A 63 12.85 13.78 -11.08
C LEU A 63 14.00 13.07 -10.35
N TYR A 64 14.96 12.51 -11.09
CA TYR A 64 16.16 11.91 -10.53
C TYR A 64 17.01 12.93 -9.74
N GLU A 65 17.26 14.12 -10.31
CA GLU A 65 17.99 15.19 -9.60
C GLU A 65 17.26 15.67 -8.35
N LYS A 66 15.92 15.73 -8.38
CA LYS A 66 15.12 16.05 -7.21
C LYS A 66 15.23 14.95 -6.15
N ALA A 67 15.07 13.69 -6.56
CA ALA A 67 15.12 12.54 -5.67
C ALA A 67 16.46 12.49 -4.91
N LYS A 68 17.60 12.68 -5.59
CA LYS A 68 18.92 12.73 -4.94
C LYS A 68 19.03 13.77 -3.81
N ARG A 69 18.32 14.89 -3.92
CA ARG A 69 18.34 15.97 -2.90
C ARG A 69 17.33 15.77 -1.78
N SER A 70 16.30 14.96 -2.02
CA SER A 70 15.18 14.74 -1.10
C SER A 70 15.23 13.36 -0.44
N GLN A 71 16.37 12.67 -0.50
CA GLN A 71 16.58 11.45 0.27
C GLN A 71 16.66 11.76 1.76
N TRP A 72 16.17 10.84 2.58
CA TRP A 72 16.19 10.89 4.03
C TRP A 72 16.67 9.55 4.59
N ASN A 73 17.22 9.54 5.79
CA ASN A 73 17.73 8.36 6.47
C ASN A 73 16.81 7.98 7.63
N ALA A 74 16.25 6.78 7.58
CA ALA A 74 15.32 6.30 8.57
C ALA A 74 15.91 6.30 9.99
N THR A 75 17.18 5.96 10.14
CA THR A 75 17.84 5.85 11.44
C THR A 75 18.13 7.21 12.08
N THR A 76 18.40 8.25 11.28
CA THR A 76 18.87 9.55 11.81
C THR A 76 17.86 10.69 11.69
N ASP A 77 16.96 10.63 10.73
CA ASP A 77 16.05 11.74 10.42
C ASP A 77 14.68 11.59 11.11
N ILE A 78 14.39 10.39 11.64
CA ILE A 78 13.28 10.12 12.55
C ILE A 78 13.82 10.01 13.98
N ASP A 79 13.22 10.75 14.91
CA ASP A 79 13.50 10.61 16.33
C ASP A 79 12.70 9.45 16.93
N TRP A 80 13.34 8.28 16.94
CA TRP A 80 12.77 7.04 17.49
C TRP A 80 12.74 7.00 19.03
N SER A 81 13.23 8.03 19.72
CA SER A 81 13.09 8.11 21.19
C SER A 81 11.72 8.63 21.63
N ILE A 82 10.92 9.11 20.67
CA ILE A 82 9.56 9.57 20.93
C ILE A 82 8.66 8.35 21.16
N GLU A 83 8.19 8.20 22.39
CA GLU A 83 7.19 7.20 22.77
C GLU A 83 5.82 7.54 22.14
N VAL A 84 5.18 6.52 21.55
CA VAL A 84 3.87 6.66 20.90
C VAL A 84 2.83 5.82 21.67
N ASP A 85 1.84 6.50 22.25
CA ASP A 85 0.70 5.87 22.89
C ASP A 85 -0.33 5.44 21.82
N GLN A 86 -0.32 4.15 21.47
CA GLN A 86 -1.16 3.58 20.41
C GLN A 86 -2.66 3.65 20.75
N GLU A 87 -3.03 3.50 22.02
CA GLU A 87 -4.43 3.58 22.46
C GLU A 87 -4.94 5.01 22.33
N LYS A 88 -4.12 5.98 22.74
CA LYS A 88 -4.43 7.39 22.54
C LYS A 88 -4.55 7.75 21.07
N VAL A 89 -3.64 7.27 20.23
CA VAL A 89 -3.71 7.47 18.77
C VAL A 89 -4.97 6.82 18.19
N ALA A 90 -5.33 5.60 18.61
CA ALA A 90 -6.56 4.93 18.19
C ALA A 90 -7.82 5.74 18.57
N ALA A 91 -7.86 6.25 19.79
CA ALA A 91 -8.97 7.07 20.28
C ALA A 91 -9.06 8.42 19.54
N ASP A 92 -7.93 9.12 19.35
CA ASP A 92 -7.86 10.44 18.72
C ASP A 92 -8.14 10.37 17.19
N ASN A 93 -7.74 9.28 16.52
CA ASN A 93 -8.05 9.02 15.11
C ASN A 93 -9.56 8.82 14.87
N GLY A 94 -10.28 8.32 15.88
CA GLY A 94 -11.75 8.29 15.91
C GLY A 94 -12.37 9.67 15.78
N ALA A 95 -11.87 10.64 16.56
CA ALA A 95 -12.46 11.96 16.70
C ALA A 95 -12.18 12.91 15.52
N THR A 96 -11.11 12.71 14.75
CA THR A 96 -10.62 13.70 13.77
C THR A 96 -11.26 13.54 12.38
N SER A 97 -11.76 12.34 12.04
CA SER A 97 -12.18 12.03 10.66
C SER A 97 -13.70 11.84 10.47
N GLY A 98 -14.47 11.68 11.55
CA GLY A 98 -15.89 11.25 11.48
C GLY A 98 -16.09 9.87 10.82
N ALA A 99 -14.98 9.16 10.61
CA ALA A 99 -14.83 7.91 9.87
C ALA A 99 -13.64 7.10 10.43
N GLY A 100 -13.26 7.36 11.70
CA GLY A 100 -12.22 6.57 12.34
C GLY A 100 -12.73 5.15 12.60
N ILE A 101 -11.86 4.16 12.44
CA ILE A 101 -12.19 2.74 12.62
C ILE A 101 -12.91 2.49 13.95
N VAL A 102 -12.45 3.11 15.05
CA VAL A 102 -13.07 2.98 16.37
C VAL A 102 -14.54 3.45 16.35
N GLU A 103 -14.83 4.59 15.72
CA GLU A 103 -16.20 5.12 15.60
C GLU A 103 -17.08 4.22 14.71
N ALA A 104 -16.52 3.69 13.62
CA ALA A 104 -17.23 2.77 12.74
C ALA A 104 -17.66 1.49 13.47
N PHE A 105 -16.77 0.90 14.28
CA PHE A 105 -17.08 -0.28 15.08
C PHE A 105 -18.00 0.07 16.26
N ALA A 106 -17.88 1.25 16.85
CA ALA A 106 -18.80 1.71 17.89
C ALA A 106 -20.26 1.74 17.39
N ARG A 107 -20.49 2.25 16.18
CA ARG A 107 -21.83 2.27 15.54
C ARG A 107 -22.38 0.86 15.31
N ILE A 108 -21.52 -0.09 14.96
CA ILE A 108 -21.93 -1.50 14.81
C ILE A 108 -22.24 -2.13 16.18
N ALA A 109 -21.54 -1.74 17.24
CA ALA A 109 -21.78 -2.21 18.61
C ALA A 109 -23.03 -1.59 19.28
N GLU A 110 -23.60 -0.52 18.71
CA GLU A 110 -24.89 0.02 19.17
C GLU A 110 -26.03 -1.00 19.01
N ASP A 111 -25.98 -1.84 17.97
CA ASP A 111 -26.91 -2.97 17.83
C ASP A 111 -26.51 -4.11 18.76
N LYS A 112 -27.34 -4.38 19.78
CA LYS A 112 -27.12 -5.47 20.74
C LYS A 112 -27.20 -6.86 20.14
N ASN A 113 -27.76 -7.02 18.94
CA ASN A 113 -27.75 -8.29 18.21
C ASN A 113 -26.49 -8.47 17.35
N SER A 114 -25.65 -7.44 17.22
CA SER A 114 -24.36 -7.54 16.54
C SER A 114 -23.42 -8.49 17.30
N PRO A 115 -22.55 -9.24 16.61
CA PRO A 115 -21.50 -10.03 17.25
C PRO A 115 -20.63 -9.23 18.23
N ILE A 116 -20.50 -7.91 18.01
CA ILE A 116 -19.73 -7.01 18.87
C ILE A 116 -20.60 -6.09 19.74
N GLY A 117 -21.91 -6.32 19.83
CA GLY A 117 -22.83 -5.47 20.61
C GLY A 117 -22.59 -5.47 22.13
N HIS A 118 -21.75 -6.40 22.60
CA HIS A 118 -21.30 -6.51 23.98
C HIS A 118 -19.99 -5.78 24.27
N TRP A 119 -19.31 -5.23 23.26
CA TRP A 119 -18.05 -4.51 23.41
C TRP A 119 -18.27 -3.14 24.07
N GLY A 120 -17.35 -2.78 24.97
CA GLY A 120 -17.24 -1.47 25.59
C GLY A 120 -16.21 -0.59 24.89
N VAL A 121 -15.86 0.53 25.52
CA VAL A 121 -14.89 1.50 24.97
C VAL A 121 -13.49 0.87 24.85
N ASP A 122 -13.08 0.08 25.84
CA ASP A 122 -11.76 -0.51 25.89
C ASP A 122 -11.56 -1.51 24.74
N GLU A 123 -12.54 -2.40 24.48
CA GLU A 123 -12.48 -3.34 23.34
C GLU A 123 -12.49 -2.63 21.98
N LEU A 124 -13.19 -1.49 21.87
CA LEU A 124 -13.21 -0.69 20.65
C LEU A 124 -11.86 0.01 20.40
N ILE A 125 -11.19 0.47 21.45
CA ILE A 125 -9.84 1.04 21.37
C ILE A 125 -8.83 -0.06 20.98
N GLU A 126 -8.90 -1.22 21.63
CA GLU A 126 -8.07 -2.39 21.30
C GLU A 126 -8.24 -2.80 19.83
N MET A 127 -9.48 -2.85 19.33
CA MET A 127 -9.76 -3.08 17.91
C MET A 127 -9.14 -2.01 17.01
N GLY A 128 -9.18 -0.74 17.43
CA GLY A 128 -8.52 0.36 16.74
C GLY A 128 -7.00 0.19 16.65
N VAL A 129 -6.35 -0.31 17.70
CA VAL A 129 -4.92 -0.64 17.70
C VAL A 129 -4.64 -1.80 16.76
N HIS A 130 -5.41 -2.90 16.84
CA HIS A 130 -5.24 -4.05 15.95
C HIS A 130 -5.41 -3.68 14.48
N MET A 131 -6.39 -2.82 14.13
CA MET A 131 -6.59 -2.40 12.75
C MET A 131 -5.46 -1.51 12.24
N GLN A 132 -4.88 -0.67 13.10
CA GLN A 132 -3.68 0.10 12.76
C GLN A 132 -2.49 -0.83 12.49
N ASN A 133 -2.24 -1.79 13.38
CA ASN A 133 -1.17 -2.77 13.20
C ASN A 133 -1.38 -3.63 11.95
N TRP A 134 -2.62 -4.01 11.66
CA TRP A 134 -3.00 -4.70 10.43
C TRP A 134 -2.72 -3.83 9.19
N THR A 135 -3.07 -2.55 9.23
CA THR A 135 -2.83 -1.61 8.13
C THR A 135 -1.34 -1.40 7.89
N LEU A 136 -0.56 -1.15 8.94
CA LEU A 136 0.90 -1.02 8.89
C LEU A 136 1.54 -2.31 8.34
N SER A 137 1.02 -3.47 8.74
CA SER A 137 1.47 -4.76 8.20
C SER A 137 1.21 -4.86 6.70
N ASN A 138 0.05 -4.42 6.21
CA ASN A 138 -0.24 -4.40 4.78
C ASN A 138 0.70 -3.45 4.02
N PHE A 139 1.00 -2.28 4.58
CA PHE A 139 2.01 -1.39 3.99
C PHE A 139 3.37 -2.06 3.95
N LEU A 140 3.88 -2.60 5.06
CA LEU A 140 5.17 -3.30 5.08
C LEU A 140 5.32 -4.34 3.94
N HIS A 141 4.34 -5.23 3.78
CA HIS A 141 4.37 -6.24 2.73
C HIS A 141 4.17 -5.64 1.33
N GLY A 142 3.33 -4.62 1.22
CA GLY A 142 3.14 -3.85 -0.03
C GLY A 142 4.43 -3.19 -0.50
N GLU A 143 5.16 -2.54 0.41
CA GLU A 143 6.45 -1.91 0.15
C GLU A 143 7.53 -2.93 -0.22
N GLN A 144 7.54 -4.10 0.43
CA GLN A 144 8.43 -5.20 0.04
C GLN A 144 8.13 -5.69 -1.40
N GLY A 145 6.84 -5.79 -1.76
CA GLY A 145 6.42 -6.11 -3.13
C GLY A 145 6.83 -5.01 -4.12
N ALA A 146 6.63 -3.75 -3.76
CA ALA A 146 7.01 -2.59 -4.56
C ALA A 146 8.53 -2.53 -4.76
N LEU A 147 9.33 -2.87 -3.75
CA LEU A 147 10.78 -3.01 -3.84
C LEU A 147 11.19 -4.02 -4.91
N LEU A 148 10.53 -5.19 -4.95
CA LEU A 148 10.76 -6.19 -6.00
C LEU A 148 10.37 -5.64 -7.37
N CYS A 149 9.18 -5.04 -7.49
CA CYS A 149 8.68 -4.47 -8.75
C CYS A 149 9.59 -3.37 -9.30
N THR A 150 10.04 -2.44 -8.46
CA THR A 150 10.91 -1.33 -8.85
C THR A 150 12.29 -1.84 -9.29
N ALA A 151 12.85 -2.85 -8.61
CA ALA A 151 14.09 -3.50 -9.05
C ALA A 151 13.94 -4.10 -10.45
N ARG A 152 12.79 -4.71 -10.74
CA ARG A 152 12.47 -5.27 -12.06
C ARG A 152 12.27 -4.19 -13.12
N ILE A 153 11.67 -3.06 -12.78
CA ILE A 153 11.55 -1.90 -13.70
C ILE A 153 12.95 -1.45 -14.15
N VAL A 154 13.92 -1.36 -13.24
CA VAL A 154 15.30 -0.98 -13.58
C VAL A 154 15.90 -1.93 -14.64
N GLU A 155 15.61 -3.23 -14.58
CA GLU A 155 16.10 -4.22 -15.55
C GLU A 155 15.52 -3.99 -16.96
N VAL A 156 14.24 -3.62 -17.07
CA VAL A 156 13.49 -3.66 -18.35
C VAL A 156 13.30 -2.30 -19.03
N VAL A 157 13.58 -1.17 -18.38
CA VAL A 157 13.50 0.13 -19.06
C VAL A 157 14.71 0.36 -20.00
N PRO A 158 14.50 0.98 -21.19
CA PRO A 158 15.49 0.94 -22.27
C PRO A 158 16.58 2.01 -22.18
N ASP A 159 16.30 3.14 -21.55
CA ASP A 159 17.20 4.31 -21.50
C ASP A 159 17.70 4.62 -20.08
N MET A 160 18.83 5.30 -20.01
CA MET A 160 19.52 5.57 -18.74
C MET A 160 18.75 6.52 -17.82
N ASP A 161 18.02 7.51 -18.35
CA ASP A 161 17.22 8.41 -17.52
C ASP A 161 16.10 7.66 -16.78
N ALA A 162 15.46 6.72 -17.47
CA ALA A 162 14.49 5.83 -16.85
C ALA A 162 15.12 4.91 -15.80
N LYS A 163 16.30 4.33 -16.09
CA LYS A 163 17.02 3.50 -15.10
C LYS A 163 17.41 4.32 -13.86
N TYR A 164 17.91 5.54 -14.04
CA TYR A 164 18.30 6.41 -12.94
C TYR A 164 17.12 6.75 -12.05
N TYR A 165 16.00 7.18 -12.62
CA TYR A 165 14.81 7.49 -11.84
C TYR A 165 14.20 6.23 -11.19
N ALA A 166 14.08 5.12 -11.91
CA ALA A 166 13.59 3.87 -11.33
C ALA A 166 14.46 3.38 -10.16
N SER A 167 15.79 3.58 -10.24
CA SER A 167 16.72 3.21 -9.17
C SER A 167 16.48 4.01 -7.88
N THR A 168 15.97 5.24 -7.96
CA THR A 168 15.62 5.98 -6.74
C THR A 168 14.43 5.35 -6.04
N GLN A 169 13.46 4.83 -6.80
CA GLN A 169 12.31 4.13 -6.22
C GLN A 169 12.72 2.84 -5.52
N VAL A 170 13.68 2.08 -6.06
CA VAL A 170 14.25 0.91 -5.35
C VAL A 170 14.76 1.29 -3.97
N MET A 171 15.49 2.39 -3.87
CA MET A 171 15.97 2.90 -2.58
C MET A 171 14.85 3.46 -1.70
N ASP A 172 13.83 4.09 -2.28
CA ASP A 172 12.69 4.62 -1.54
C ASP A 172 11.89 3.47 -0.89
N GLU A 173 11.53 2.43 -1.64
CA GLU A 173 10.76 1.31 -1.08
C GLU A 173 11.57 0.49 -0.08
N ALA A 174 12.89 0.38 -0.25
CA ALA A 174 13.75 -0.25 0.75
C ALA A 174 13.70 0.48 2.10
N ARG A 175 13.67 1.82 2.07
CA ARG A 175 13.57 2.65 3.29
C ARG A 175 12.16 2.60 3.88
N HIS A 176 11.12 2.50 3.06
CA HIS A 176 9.76 2.28 3.56
C HIS A 176 9.65 0.94 4.29
N VAL A 177 10.21 -0.14 3.74
CA VAL A 177 10.28 -1.45 4.42
C VAL A 177 11.01 -1.35 5.76
N GLU A 178 12.17 -0.66 5.80
CA GLU A 178 12.93 -0.43 7.04
C GLU A 178 12.09 0.26 8.12
N VAL A 179 11.36 1.31 7.74
CA VAL A 179 10.56 2.13 8.66
C VAL A 179 9.34 1.38 9.15
N PHE A 180 8.58 0.74 8.25
CA PHE A 180 7.38 0.00 8.64
C PHE A 180 7.70 -1.25 9.45
N SER A 181 8.83 -1.92 9.20
CA SER A 181 9.31 -3.01 10.05
C SER A 181 9.53 -2.50 11.48
N ARG A 182 10.20 -1.36 11.63
CA ARG A 182 10.49 -0.79 12.95
C ARG A 182 9.25 -0.29 13.69
N TYR A 183 8.20 0.14 12.98
CA TYR A 183 6.92 0.47 13.62
C TYR A 183 6.15 -0.76 14.13
N LEU A 184 6.46 -1.95 13.63
CA LEU A 184 5.80 -3.20 13.98
C LEU A 184 6.62 -4.08 14.94
N ASP A 185 7.87 -3.71 15.23
CA ASP A 185 8.75 -4.36 16.23
C ASP A 185 8.32 -4.02 17.66
#